data_AF-A0A7L3MWJ5-F1
#
_entry.id   AF-A0A7L3MWJ5-F1
#
_cell.length_a   1.000
_cell.length_b   1.000
_cell.length_c   1.000
_cell.angle_alpha   90.00
_cell.angle_beta   90.00
_cell.angle_gamma   90.00
#
_symmetry.space_group_name_H-M   'P 1'
#
loop_
_entity.id
_entity.type
_entity.pdbx_description
1 polymer ?
#
loop_
_entity_poly.entity_id
_entity_poly.type
_entity_poly.pdbx_seq_one_letter_code
_entity_poly.pdbx_strand_id
1 'polypeptide(L)'
;ANVCVPVDSFLSDLIKAELIKQLPILAEAAQCIRAEGLKTALLSTSFCLPTGESSLPLDREHFDVMIESPLGGLCQPDPGIYSLCLERLGVQPQESIFLDSSSQNIKAAAQLGMKTVKVDDPEVALKELETYLGFPLQGFVPYTRSVRPGMEIPPDRLQKYLENVLGVQARGPPVLRQFGHGPSARTYCVQFGDHLLVLKKEPSARLCPSESAIGREYRVLKALSEAGVPVPTVLALCEDKSTLGTPFYLMEHCAGCVYRDVSLPTLQPGQRRALYAAMSQVLSMIHSVDPRAAKLEDLREHGNYIQQQVEAWTKQYRAMETRVIPAMERLIQWLPLHFPESQKTRVVHGDFRMDNLIFHPDRPEVLAVLGWKHSTLGDPISDLANNCMAYFLPPHFNALRGLRKCDLGSLGIPTAEEYSQIYWAHMGVESPENWNFYLAFAFFRLAATLQGLYKHSLTGEAAGGESSPEDAEFVADLAWEFAIKEGFRVFGSLPTKKPLARGYSTWA
;
A
#
# COMPACT_ATOMS: atom_id res chain seq x y z
N ALA A 1 48.26 -29.21 26.40
CA ALA A 1 48.12 -27.76 26.19
C ALA A 1 46.85 -27.32 26.90
N ASN A 2 46.99 -26.70 28.08
CA ASN A 2 45.87 -26.13 28.82
C ASN A 2 45.41 -24.88 28.08
N VAL A 3 44.33 -24.99 27.31
CA VAL A 3 43.67 -23.82 26.74
C VAL A 3 42.86 -23.20 27.88
N CYS A 4 43.39 -22.15 28.50
CA CYS A 4 42.60 -21.24 29.32
C CYS A 4 41.67 -20.48 28.38
N VAL A 5 40.40 -20.87 28.35
CA VAL A 5 39.36 -19.99 27.82
C VAL A 5 39.14 -18.91 28.87
N PRO A 6 39.34 -17.62 28.58
CA PRO A 6 39.01 -16.56 29.52
C PRO A 6 37.54 -16.71 29.92
N VAL A 7 37.24 -16.69 31.22
CA VAL A 7 35.87 -16.85 31.73
C VAL A 7 34.92 -15.85 31.06
N ASP A 8 35.44 -14.67 30.71
CA ASP A 8 34.71 -13.61 29.99
C ASP A 8 34.34 -14.00 28.54
N SER A 9 35.18 -14.78 27.84
CA SER A 9 34.87 -15.25 26.47
C SER A 9 33.86 -16.39 26.51
N PHE A 10 33.98 -17.31 27.46
CA PHE A 10 33.04 -18.41 27.63
C PHE A 10 31.64 -17.93 28.03
N LEU A 11 31.55 -16.98 28.97
CA LEU A 11 30.28 -16.36 29.35
C LEU A 11 29.70 -15.52 28.22
N SER A 12 30.52 -14.78 27.48
CA SER A 12 30.05 -14.01 26.30
C SER A 12 29.47 -14.93 25.23
N ASP A 13 30.10 -16.08 24.96
CA ASP A 13 29.63 -17.04 23.96
C ASP A 13 28.36 -17.79 24.42
N LEU A 14 28.24 -18.10 25.71
CA LEU A 14 27.05 -18.72 26.29
C LEU A 14 25.85 -17.75 26.31
N ILE A 15 26.08 -16.49 26.68
CA ILE A 15 25.09 -15.41 26.66
C ILE A 15 24.67 -15.12 25.22
N LYS A 16 25.60 -15.08 24.26
CA LYS A 16 25.29 -14.96 22.83
C LYS A 16 24.44 -16.13 22.35
N ALA A 17 24.78 -17.37 22.69
CA ALA A 17 24.03 -18.55 22.25
C ALA A 17 22.58 -18.57 22.77
N GLU A 18 22.34 -18.13 24.01
CA GLU A 18 21.00 -18.04 24.59
C GLU A 18 20.23 -16.82 24.07
N LEU A 19 20.89 -15.66 23.89
CA LEU A 19 20.32 -14.49 23.22
C LEU A 19 19.89 -14.82 21.79
N ILE A 20 20.71 -15.54 21.01
CA ILE A 20 20.40 -15.95 19.63
C ILE A 20 19.09 -16.74 19.54
N LYS A 21 18.72 -17.52 20.58
CA LYS A 21 17.45 -18.27 20.62
C LYS A 21 16.24 -17.41 21.01
N GLN A 22 16.43 -16.46 21.92
CA GLN A 22 15.32 -15.64 22.44
C GLN A 22 15.01 -14.41 21.58
N LEU A 23 16.01 -13.93 20.82
CA LEU A 23 15.92 -12.75 19.96
C LEU A 23 14.79 -12.80 18.92
N PRO A 24 14.56 -13.90 18.18
CA PRO A 24 13.50 -13.95 17.18
C PRO A 24 12.10 -13.77 17.78
N ILE A 25 11.85 -14.39 18.94
CA ILE A 25 10.55 -14.36 19.62
C ILE A 25 10.27 -12.96 20.18
N LEU A 26 11.27 -12.33 20.81
CA LEU A 26 11.14 -10.97 21.33
C LEU A 26 11.03 -9.93 20.20
N ALA A 27 11.76 -10.12 19.09
CA ALA A 27 11.66 -9.27 17.91
C ALA A 27 10.26 -9.36 17.28
N GLU A 28 9.72 -10.56 17.13
CA GLU A 28 8.35 -10.77 16.63
C GLU A 28 7.30 -10.11 17.55
N ALA A 29 7.43 -10.29 18.86
CA ALA A 29 6.55 -9.64 19.83
C ALA A 29 6.61 -8.11 19.73
N ALA A 30 7.82 -7.53 19.62
CA ALA A 30 7.99 -6.09 19.43
C ALA A 30 7.33 -5.60 18.12
N GLN A 31 7.46 -6.37 17.04
CA GLN A 31 6.80 -6.07 15.77
C GLN A 31 5.27 -6.11 15.90
N CYS A 32 4.71 -7.12 16.58
CA CYS A 32 3.27 -7.19 16.89
C CYS A 32 2.78 -5.96 17.68
N ILE A 33 3.50 -5.58 18.73
CA ILE A 33 3.17 -4.42 19.58
C ILE A 33 3.14 -3.13 18.76
N ARG A 34 4.17 -2.92 17.91
CA ARG A 34 4.24 -1.76 17.02
C ARG A 34 3.13 -1.74 15.98
N ALA A 35 2.74 -2.91 15.47
CA ALA A 35 1.62 -3.02 14.53
C ALA A 35 0.28 -2.55 15.13
N GLU A 36 0.10 -2.68 16.44
CA GLU A 36 -1.06 -2.12 17.15
C GLU A 36 -0.95 -0.61 17.42
N GLY A 37 0.17 0.02 17.05
CA GLY A 37 0.43 1.44 17.25
C GLY A 37 0.98 1.77 18.64
N LEU A 38 1.41 0.77 19.41
CA LEU A 38 2.07 0.98 20.69
C LEU A 38 3.55 1.28 20.50
N LYS A 39 4.08 2.17 21.34
CA LYS A 39 5.50 2.51 21.35
C LYS A 39 6.32 1.43 22.05
N THR A 40 7.54 1.21 21.59
CA THR A 40 8.46 0.18 22.10
C THR A 40 9.79 0.81 22.49
N ALA A 41 10.39 0.33 23.58
CA ALA A 41 11.71 0.76 23.99
C ALA A 41 12.61 -0.40 24.43
N LEU A 42 13.92 -0.21 24.24
CA LEU A 42 14.95 -1.14 24.72
C LEU A 42 15.85 -0.42 25.73
N LEU A 43 15.92 -0.99 26.94
CA LEU A 43 16.89 -0.62 27.97
C LEU A 43 17.96 -1.70 28.01
N SER A 44 19.19 -1.37 27.61
CA SER A 44 20.30 -2.33 27.61
C SER A 44 21.44 -1.89 28.53
N THR A 45 21.95 -2.85 29.29
CA THR A 45 23.15 -2.74 30.14
C THR A 45 24.39 -3.37 29.48
N SER A 46 24.31 -3.78 28.21
CA SER A 46 25.39 -4.46 27.50
C SER A 46 26.54 -3.52 27.09
N PHE A 47 27.78 -3.96 27.33
CA PHE A 47 29.02 -3.25 27.03
C PHE A 47 29.10 -2.82 25.56
N CYS A 48 29.36 -1.53 25.31
CA CYS A 48 29.82 -1.05 24.01
C CYS A 48 31.17 -1.70 23.69
N LEU A 49 31.31 -2.26 22.49
CA LEU A 49 32.63 -2.60 21.97
C LEU A 49 33.45 -1.30 21.80
N PRO A 50 34.79 -1.32 21.96
CA PRO A 50 35.64 -0.13 21.79
C PRO A 50 35.51 0.55 20.41
N THR A 51 34.89 -0.13 19.44
CA THR A 51 34.63 0.34 18.08
C THR A 51 33.36 1.19 17.93
N GLY A 52 32.54 1.34 18.98
CA GLY A 52 31.28 2.08 18.93
C GLY A 52 30.11 1.30 18.32
N GLU A 53 30.30 0.02 18.01
CA GLU A 53 29.23 -0.87 17.54
C GLU A 53 28.48 -1.48 18.75
N SER A 54 27.14 -1.47 18.65
CA SER A 54 26.26 -2.13 19.63
C SER A 54 26.49 -3.64 19.59
N SER A 55 26.59 -4.27 20.76
CA SER A 55 26.79 -5.73 20.88
C SER A 55 25.50 -6.54 20.73
N LEU A 56 24.35 -5.88 20.54
CA LEU A 56 23.05 -6.52 20.39
C LEU A 56 22.72 -6.76 18.91
N PRO A 57 22.38 -8.00 18.49
CA PRO A 57 21.92 -8.31 17.14
C PRO A 57 20.43 -7.95 16.95
N LEU A 58 20.02 -6.77 17.40
CA LEU A 58 18.66 -6.25 17.21
C LEU A 58 18.71 -5.04 16.29
N ASP A 59 17.89 -5.07 15.24
CA ASP A 59 17.71 -3.91 14.38
C ASP A 59 17.10 -2.77 15.18
N ARG A 60 17.79 -1.61 15.15
CA ARG A 60 17.34 -0.38 15.81
C ARG A 60 15.94 0.04 15.37
N GLU A 61 15.51 -0.41 14.19
CA GLU A 61 14.20 -0.14 13.60
C GLU A 61 13.02 -0.73 14.39
N HIS A 62 13.28 -1.69 15.28
CA HIS A 62 12.24 -2.31 16.10
C HIS A 62 11.90 -1.55 17.38
N PHE A 63 12.64 -0.48 17.74
CA PHE A 63 12.40 0.28 18.96
C PHE A 63 12.31 1.78 18.68
N ASP A 64 11.31 2.45 19.24
CA ASP A 64 11.16 3.91 19.12
C ASP A 64 12.19 4.65 19.98
N VAL A 65 12.58 4.04 21.11
CA VAL A 65 13.60 4.54 22.02
C VAL A 65 14.55 3.41 22.38
N MET A 66 15.85 3.66 22.23
CA MET A 66 16.87 2.77 22.78
C MET A 66 17.78 3.57 23.71
N ILE A 67 18.05 3.00 24.88
CA ILE A 67 19.00 3.55 25.86
C ILE A 67 20.03 2.46 26.14
N GLU A 68 21.25 2.69 25.65
CA GLU A 68 22.43 1.87 25.90
C GLU A 68 23.25 2.55 27.03
N SER A 69 23.42 1.87 28.17
CA SER A 69 24.06 2.42 29.38
C SER A 69 25.53 1.97 29.53
N PRO A 70 26.44 2.81 30.08
CA PRO A 70 26.18 4.04 30.83
C PRO A 70 26.78 5.28 30.15
N LEU A 71 26.28 5.67 28.98
CA LEU A 71 26.45 7.05 28.51
C LEU A 71 25.64 7.98 29.45
N GLY A 72 26.27 8.42 30.55
CA GLY A 72 25.68 9.30 31.56
C GLY A 72 25.57 8.75 32.99
N GLY A 73 26.15 7.58 33.29
CA GLY A 73 26.25 7.05 34.67
C GLY A 73 24.97 6.43 35.27
N LEU A 74 23.84 6.49 34.57
CA LEU A 74 22.58 5.86 34.98
C LEU A 74 22.50 4.43 34.43
N CYS A 75 22.29 3.43 35.28
CA CYS A 75 22.10 2.03 34.92
C CYS A 75 20.94 1.42 35.69
N GLN A 76 20.32 0.35 35.17
CA GLN A 76 19.31 -0.39 35.95
C GLN A 76 19.99 -0.96 37.21
N PRO A 77 19.38 -0.85 38.41
CA PRO A 77 17.99 -0.51 38.70
C PRO A 77 17.73 0.96 39.09
N ASP A 78 18.61 1.92 38.77
CA ASP A 78 18.43 3.34 39.10
C ASP A 78 17.09 3.87 38.53
N PRO A 79 16.18 4.44 39.36
CA PRO A 79 14.91 5.01 38.90
C PRO A 79 15.06 6.01 37.74
N GLY A 80 16.17 6.76 37.69
CA GLY A 80 16.45 7.76 36.67
C GLY A 80 16.52 7.19 35.25
N ILE A 81 16.94 5.94 35.05
CA ILE A 81 16.99 5.33 33.70
C ILE A 81 15.59 5.07 33.15
N TYR A 82 14.66 4.66 34.02
CA TYR A 82 13.26 4.41 33.64
C TYR A 82 12.54 5.73 33.36
N SER A 83 12.75 6.75 34.20
CA SER A 83 12.19 8.09 33.96
C SER A 83 12.66 8.69 32.63
N LEU A 84 13.95 8.56 32.32
CA LEU A 84 14.50 9.00 31.04
C LEU A 84 13.87 8.27 29.85
N CYS A 85 13.64 6.96 29.99
CA CYS A 85 12.98 6.15 28.95
C CYS A 85 11.54 6.61 28.72
N LEU A 86 10.77 6.77 29.80
CA LEU A 86 9.39 7.23 29.76
C LEU A 86 9.26 8.63 29.16
N GLU A 87 10.18 9.54 29.51
CA GLU A 87 10.25 10.89 28.94
C GLU A 87 10.48 10.84 27.42
N ARG A 88 11.46 10.05 26.95
CA ARG A 88 11.73 9.89 25.52
C ARG A 88 10.59 9.22 24.76
N LEU A 89 9.89 8.28 25.40
CA LEU A 89 8.68 7.68 24.85
C LEU A 89 7.49 8.65 24.87
N GLY A 90 7.49 9.64 25.77
CA GLY A 90 6.38 10.55 26.00
C GLY A 90 5.14 9.83 26.54
N VAL A 91 5.32 8.93 27.52
CA VAL A 91 4.24 8.15 28.16
C VAL A 91 4.33 8.22 29.68
N GLN A 92 3.20 8.09 30.37
CA GLN A 92 3.18 8.03 31.83
C GLN A 92 3.58 6.63 32.34
N PRO A 93 4.14 6.50 33.56
CA PRO A 93 4.50 5.19 34.11
C PRO A 93 3.33 4.20 34.09
N GLN A 94 2.11 4.64 34.44
CA GLN A 94 0.92 3.78 34.54
C GLN A 94 0.43 3.26 33.18
N GLU A 95 0.88 3.88 32.08
CA GLU A 95 0.57 3.50 30.70
C GLU A 95 1.63 2.56 30.11
N SER A 96 2.63 2.18 30.89
CA SER A 96 3.77 1.38 30.44
C SER A 96 3.83 0.00 31.10
N ILE A 97 4.39 -0.96 30.36
CA ILE A 97 4.71 -2.30 30.84
C ILE A 97 6.21 -2.51 30.68
N PHE A 98 6.89 -2.90 31.75
CA PHE A 98 8.32 -3.17 31.77
C PHE A 98 8.61 -4.66 31.93
N LEU A 99 9.51 -5.19 31.10
CA LEU A 99 9.89 -6.60 31.07
C LEU A 99 11.39 -6.73 31.38
N ASP A 100 11.73 -7.58 32.36
CA ASP A 100 13.12 -7.83 32.74
C ASP A 100 13.23 -9.17 33.50
N SER A 101 14.37 -9.85 33.40
CA SER A 101 14.62 -11.08 34.16
C SER A 101 15.10 -10.79 35.60
N SER A 102 15.65 -9.60 35.84
CA SER A 102 16.12 -9.15 37.15
C SER A 102 14.98 -8.69 38.05
N SER A 103 14.79 -9.39 39.15
CA SER A 103 13.80 -9.02 40.18
C SER A 103 14.05 -7.65 40.80
N GLN A 104 15.29 -7.16 40.80
CA GLN A 104 15.62 -5.82 41.31
C GLN A 104 15.14 -4.73 40.34
N ASN A 105 15.31 -4.95 39.03
CA ASN A 105 14.83 -4.03 38.00
C ASN A 105 13.30 -3.95 37.99
N ILE A 106 12.65 -5.11 38.07
CA ILE A 106 11.19 -5.22 38.19
C ILE A 106 10.66 -4.42 39.40
N LYS A 107 11.29 -4.56 40.56
CA LYS A 107 10.88 -3.79 41.76
C LYS A 107 11.06 -2.29 41.58
N ALA A 108 12.17 -1.84 41.00
CA ALA A 108 12.43 -0.42 40.77
C ALA A 108 11.43 0.20 39.78
N ALA A 109 11.12 -0.48 38.67
CA ALA A 109 10.12 -0.05 37.72
C ALA A 109 8.70 -0.01 38.33
N ALA A 110 8.34 -1.03 39.13
CA ALA A 110 7.06 -1.06 39.82
C ALA A 110 6.89 0.09 40.84
N GLN A 111 7.97 0.50 41.52
CA GLN A 111 7.96 1.65 42.44
C GLN A 111 7.67 2.98 41.74
N LEU A 112 7.96 3.08 40.44
CA LEU A 112 7.61 4.23 39.60
C LEU A 112 6.16 4.18 39.10
N GLY A 113 5.43 3.10 39.38
CA GLY A 113 4.04 2.91 38.93
C GLY A 113 3.90 2.23 37.57
N MET A 114 4.98 1.65 37.03
CA MET A 114 4.93 0.84 35.81
C MET A 114 4.30 -0.51 36.10
N LYS A 115 3.54 -1.06 35.15
CA LYS A 115 3.23 -2.49 35.17
C LYS A 115 4.50 -3.27 34.86
N THR A 116 4.67 -4.45 35.43
CA THR A 116 5.91 -5.21 35.27
C THR A 116 5.62 -6.69 35.01
N VAL A 117 6.42 -7.31 34.14
CA VAL A 117 6.40 -8.75 33.85
C VAL A 117 7.80 -9.29 34.05
N LYS A 118 7.95 -10.28 34.93
CA LYS A 118 9.26 -10.89 35.17
C LYS A 118 9.52 -11.97 34.11
N VAL A 119 10.62 -11.84 33.39
CA VAL A 119 10.98 -12.79 32.31
C VAL A 119 11.86 -13.90 32.88
N ASP A 120 11.22 -14.94 33.42
CA ASP A 120 11.90 -16.19 33.76
C ASP A 120 11.93 -17.17 32.56
N ASP A 121 10.83 -17.20 31.81
CA ASP A 121 10.66 -17.94 30.56
C ASP A 121 10.00 -17.02 29.51
N PRO A 122 10.56 -16.89 28.30
CA PRO A 122 10.03 -15.97 27.28
C PRO A 122 8.59 -16.29 26.85
N GLU A 123 8.22 -17.57 26.71
CA GLU A 123 6.87 -17.93 26.25
C GLU A 123 5.81 -17.64 27.31
N VAL A 124 6.12 -17.92 28.58
CA VAL A 124 5.23 -17.61 29.71
C VAL A 124 5.09 -16.09 29.86
N ALA A 125 6.20 -15.35 29.80
CA ALA A 125 6.19 -13.90 29.90
C ALA A 125 5.40 -13.25 28.76
N LEU A 126 5.50 -13.78 27.54
CA LEU A 126 4.70 -13.30 26.41
C LEU A 126 3.21 -13.57 26.58
N LYS A 127 2.79 -14.74 27.09
CA LYS A 127 1.37 -15.01 27.40
C LYS A 127 0.81 -14.09 28.47
N GLU A 128 1.62 -13.77 29.48
CA GLU A 128 1.25 -12.78 30.49
C GLU A 128 1.12 -11.38 29.86
N LEU A 129 2.06 -11.01 28.99
CA LEU A 129 2.02 -9.75 28.27
C LEU A 129 0.81 -9.66 27.33
N GLU A 130 0.47 -10.72 26.58
CA GLU A 130 -0.74 -10.83 25.76
C GLU A 130 -2.01 -10.57 26.59
N THR A 131 -2.04 -11.05 27.83
CA THR A 131 -3.18 -10.83 28.75
C THR A 131 -3.31 -9.35 29.13
N TYR A 132 -2.20 -8.65 29.32
CA TYR A 132 -2.22 -7.21 29.59
C TYR A 132 -2.56 -6.37 28.37
N LEU A 133 -2.10 -6.78 27.19
CA LEU A 133 -2.25 -6.05 25.93
C LEU A 133 -3.59 -6.33 25.25
N GLY A 134 -4.19 -7.50 25.48
CA GLY A 134 -5.46 -7.92 24.88
C GLY A 134 -5.35 -8.38 23.42
N PHE A 135 -4.14 -8.71 22.95
CA PHE A 135 -3.90 -9.22 21.59
C PHE A 135 -2.70 -10.18 21.52
N PRO A 136 -2.66 -11.10 20.54
CA PRO A 136 -1.57 -12.07 20.40
C PRO A 136 -0.26 -11.42 19.93
N LEU A 137 0.86 -11.93 20.45
CA LEU A 137 2.23 -11.46 20.17
C LEU A 137 3.03 -12.39 19.26
N GLN A 138 2.39 -13.45 18.74
CA GLN A 138 2.96 -14.39 17.77
C GLN A 138 2.18 -14.35 16.46
N GLY A 139 2.81 -14.84 15.39
CA GLY A 139 2.26 -14.83 14.04
C GLY A 139 2.30 -13.44 13.41
N PHE A 140 3.35 -12.65 13.68
CA PHE A 140 3.48 -11.34 13.07
C PHE A 140 3.57 -11.49 11.55
N VAL A 141 2.70 -10.76 10.86
CA VAL A 141 2.81 -10.59 9.41
C VAL A 141 2.94 -9.08 9.15
N PRO A 142 3.95 -8.64 8.38
CA PRO A 142 4.12 -7.24 8.04
C PRO A 142 2.82 -6.58 7.57
N TYR A 143 2.60 -5.34 7.97
CA TYR A 143 1.41 -4.53 7.63
C TYR A 143 0.07 -5.03 8.22
N THR A 144 0.09 -6.02 9.12
CA THR A 144 -1.11 -6.52 9.82
C THR A 144 -1.19 -6.06 11.27
N ARG A 145 -2.40 -6.02 11.79
CA ARG A 145 -2.76 -5.73 13.18
C ARG A 145 -3.85 -6.68 13.64
N SER A 146 -4.28 -6.56 14.88
CA SER A 146 -5.39 -7.29 15.46
C SER A 146 -6.68 -6.86 14.78
N VAL A 147 -7.58 -7.83 14.63
CA VAL A 147 -8.88 -7.60 14.00
C VAL A 147 -9.63 -6.55 14.83
N ARG A 148 -10.09 -5.49 14.16
CA ARG A 148 -10.82 -4.39 14.81
C ARG A 148 -12.13 -4.89 15.42
N PRO A 149 -12.55 -4.32 16.56
CA PRO A 149 -13.86 -4.61 17.15
C PRO A 149 -15.00 -4.41 16.14
N GLY A 150 -15.92 -5.38 16.07
CA GLY A 150 -17.04 -5.40 15.12
C GLY A 150 -16.71 -5.90 13.71
N MET A 151 -15.46 -6.31 13.46
CA MET A 151 -15.00 -6.91 12.20
C MET A 151 -14.48 -8.35 12.37
N GLU A 152 -14.80 -8.98 13.51
CA GLU A 152 -14.38 -10.33 13.86
C GLU A 152 -14.96 -11.37 12.92
N ILE A 153 -14.18 -12.40 12.64
CA ILE A 153 -14.59 -13.54 11.84
C ILE A 153 -14.75 -14.73 12.79
N PRO A 154 -15.89 -15.45 12.78
CA PRO A 154 -16.07 -16.63 13.61
C PRO A 154 -15.04 -17.71 13.26
N PRO A 155 -14.11 -18.07 14.19
CA PRO A 155 -12.99 -18.94 13.87
C PRO A 155 -13.45 -20.36 13.50
N ASP A 156 -14.48 -20.90 14.16
CA ASP A 156 -14.98 -22.26 13.91
C ASP A 156 -15.54 -22.44 12.48
N ARG A 157 -16.26 -21.43 11.99
CA ARG A 157 -16.83 -21.46 10.63
C ARG A 157 -15.74 -21.32 9.58
N LEU A 158 -14.77 -20.45 9.84
CA LEU A 158 -13.62 -20.28 8.96
C LEU A 158 -12.78 -21.55 8.91
N GLN A 159 -12.49 -22.16 10.07
CA GLN A 159 -11.73 -23.41 10.15
C GLN A 159 -12.36 -24.51 9.29
N LYS A 160 -13.65 -24.78 9.48
CA LYS A 160 -14.37 -25.80 8.70
C LYS A 160 -14.30 -25.52 7.19
N TYR A 161 -14.39 -24.26 6.79
CA TYR A 161 -14.26 -23.87 5.39
C TYR A 161 -12.83 -24.11 4.87
N LEU A 162 -11.80 -23.74 5.63
CA LEU A 162 -10.39 -23.94 5.26
C LEU A 162 -10.03 -25.42 5.14
N GLU A 163 -10.50 -26.26 6.06
CA GLU A 163 -10.30 -27.71 6.01
C GLU A 163 -10.87 -28.32 4.73
N ASN A 164 -12.06 -27.86 4.31
CA ASN A 164 -12.69 -28.32 3.08
C ASN A 164 -11.96 -27.84 1.81
N VAL A 165 -11.50 -26.59 1.79
CA VAL A 165 -10.86 -25.99 0.61
C VAL A 165 -9.44 -26.51 0.41
N LEU A 166 -8.66 -26.62 1.49
CA LEU A 166 -7.25 -27.03 1.44
C LEU A 166 -7.09 -28.55 1.53
N GLY A 167 -8.10 -29.27 2.01
CA GLY A 167 -8.02 -30.71 2.24
C GLY A 167 -7.08 -31.11 3.38
N VAL A 168 -6.77 -30.18 4.30
CA VAL A 168 -5.85 -30.40 5.43
C VAL A 168 -6.57 -30.15 6.76
N GLN A 169 -6.24 -30.95 7.78
CA GLN A 169 -6.66 -30.72 9.16
C GLN A 169 -5.50 -30.10 9.93
N ALA A 170 -5.64 -28.85 10.37
CA ALA A 170 -4.64 -28.18 11.17
C ALA A 170 -4.78 -28.51 12.66
N ARG A 171 -3.65 -28.52 13.39
CA ARG A 171 -3.64 -28.67 14.85
C ARG A 171 -3.88 -27.32 15.53
N GLY A 172 -5.11 -26.82 15.48
CA GLY A 172 -5.52 -25.60 16.18
C GLY A 172 -6.38 -24.66 15.34
N PRO A 173 -7.02 -23.65 15.99
CA PRO A 173 -7.85 -22.67 15.29
C PRO A 173 -7.01 -21.76 14.40
N PRO A 174 -7.58 -21.20 13.31
CA PRO A 174 -6.89 -20.24 12.47
C PRO A 174 -6.56 -18.95 13.24
N VAL A 175 -5.33 -18.46 13.09
CA VAL A 175 -4.91 -17.16 13.64
C VAL A 175 -5.24 -16.08 12.61
N LEU A 176 -5.98 -15.06 13.05
CA LEU A 176 -6.50 -14.00 12.19
C LEU A 176 -5.87 -12.65 12.55
N ARG A 177 -5.30 -11.99 11.54
CA ARG A 177 -4.84 -10.60 11.61
C ARG A 177 -5.50 -9.79 10.50
N GLN A 178 -5.68 -8.50 10.70
CA GLN A 178 -6.27 -7.59 9.72
C GLN A 178 -5.21 -6.68 9.11
N PHE A 179 -5.21 -6.50 7.79
CA PHE A 179 -4.30 -5.54 7.15
C PHE A 179 -4.68 -4.10 7.51
N GLY A 180 -3.69 -3.28 7.87
CA GLY A 180 -3.88 -1.97 8.51
C GLY A 180 -4.33 -0.82 7.61
N HIS A 181 -4.66 -1.03 6.32
CA HIS A 181 -4.83 0.09 5.37
C HIS A 181 -6.29 0.51 5.15
N GLY A 182 -6.65 1.62 5.80
CA GLY A 182 -7.92 2.32 5.65
C GLY A 182 -8.96 1.95 6.73
N PRO A 183 -9.92 2.84 7.02
CA PRO A 183 -10.98 2.59 8.00
C PRO A 183 -11.90 1.42 7.61
N SER A 184 -11.91 1.02 6.33
CA SER A 184 -12.79 -0.03 5.78
C SER A 184 -12.05 -1.28 5.28
N ALA A 185 -10.78 -1.49 5.67
CA ALA A 185 -9.98 -2.64 5.22
C ALA A 185 -10.65 -3.97 5.64
N ARG A 186 -11.12 -4.74 4.67
CA ARG A 186 -11.77 -6.06 4.88
C ARG A 186 -10.90 -7.20 4.39
N THR A 187 -9.59 -6.99 4.48
CA THR A 187 -8.57 -7.93 4.07
C THR A 187 -7.89 -8.44 5.35
N TYR A 188 -7.86 -9.75 5.49
CA TYR A 188 -7.40 -10.45 6.67
C TYR A 188 -6.28 -11.39 6.27
N CYS A 189 -5.20 -11.41 7.03
CA CYS A 189 -4.22 -12.48 6.99
C CYS A 189 -4.72 -13.64 7.85
N VAL A 190 -4.70 -14.84 7.29
CA VAL A 190 -5.18 -16.06 7.94
C VAL A 190 -4.03 -17.06 7.96
N GLN A 191 -3.55 -17.39 9.15
CA GLN A 191 -2.60 -18.47 9.34
C GLN A 191 -3.35 -19.73 9.75
N PHE A 192 -3.20 -20.80 8.97
CA PHE A 192 -3.87 -22.08 9.20
C PHE A 192 -2.89 -23.25 8.98
N GLY A 193 -2.38 -23.80 10.09
CA GLY A 193 -1.25 -24.73 10.04
C GLY A 193 -0.04 -24.05 9.40
N ASP A 194 0.55 -24.70 8.39
CA ASP A 194 1.70 -24.18 7.64
C ASP A 194 1.30 -23.23 6.49
N HIS A 195 -0.01 -23.00 6.29
CA HIS A 195 -0.51 -22.14 5.22
C HIS A 195 -0.73 -20.72 5.70
N LEU A 196 -0.18 -19.75 4.96
CA LEU A 196 -0.43 -18.33 5.13
C LEU A 196 -1.26 -17.80 3.97
N LEU A 197 -2.48 -17.36 4.28
CA LEU A 197 -3.50 -16.98 3.31
C LEU A 197 -3.96 -15.55 3.52
N VAL A 198 -4.54 -14.97 2.48
CA VAL A 198 -5.24 -13.69 2.56
C VAL A 198 -6.71 -13.91 2.24
N LEU A 199 -7.57 -13.49 3.16
CA LEU A 199 -9.02 -13.53 3.03
C LEU A 199 -9.52 -12.11 2.79
N LYS A 200 -10.24 -11.89 1.69
CA LYS A 200 -10.86 -10.60 1.38
C LYS A 200 -12.39 -10.73 1.41
N LYS A 201 -13.05 -9.93 2.25
CA LYS A 201 -14.52 -9.91 2.42
C LYS A 201 -15.16 -8.75 1.69
N GLU A 202 -16.38 -8.97 1.21
CA GLU A 202 -17.15 -7.92 0.54
C GLU A 202 -17.53 -6.81 1.54
N PRO A 203 -17.54 -5.53 1.14
CA PRO A 203 -18.13 -4.46 1.93
C PRO A 203 -19.61 -4.75 2.25
N SER A 204 -20.05 -4.54 3.50
CA SER A 204 -21.42 -4.87 3.94
C SER A 204 -22.47 -3.95 3.31
N ALA A 205 -22.04 -2.89 2.61
CA ALA A 205 -22.89 -1.88 2.04
C ALA A 205 -22.83 -1.94 0.51
N ARG A 206 -23.63 -2.84 -0.08
CA ARG A 206 -24.39 -2.59 -1.33
C ARG A 206 -25.34 -3.77 -1.60
N LEU A 207 -26.63 -3.47 -1.59
CA LEU A 207 -27.70 -4.29 -2.15
C LEU A 207 -27.81 -3.99 -3.65
N CYS A 208 -26.77 -4.30 -4.43
CA CYS A 208 -26.91 -4.33 -5.89
C CYS A 208 -27.07 -5.79 -6.33
N PRO A 209 -28.07 -6.11 -7.16
CA PRO A 209 -28.37 -7.49 -7.58
C PRO A 209 -27.48 -8.00 -8.73
N SER A 210 -26.61 -7.16 -9.31
CA SER A 210 -25.59 -7.62 -10.25
C SER A 210 -24.37 -8.16 -9.50
N GLU A 211 -23.69 -9.12 -10.13
CA GLU A 211 -22.53 -9.88 -9.64
C GLU A 211 -21.74 -9.22 -8.49
N SER A 212 -21.51 -9.98 -7.40
CA SER A 212 -20.71 -9.52 -6.25
C SER A 212 -19.40 -8.90 -6.75
N ALA A 213 -19.04 -7.73 -6.21
CA ALA A 213 -17.83 -7.03 -6.63
C ALA A 213 -16.57 -7.88 -6.42
N ILE A 214 -16.63 -8.78 -5.44
CA ILE A 214 -15.60 -9.76 -5.14
C ILE A 214 -15.58 -10.93 -6.12
N GLY A 215 -16.74 -11.40 -6.59
CA GLY A 215 -16.81 -12.46 -7.61
C GLY A 215 -16.12 -12.04 -8.91
N ARG A 216 -16.38 -10.80 -9.35
CA ARG A 216 -15.69 -10.20 -10.50
C ARG A 216 -14.19 -10.11 -10.27
N GLU A 217 -13.76 -9.61 -9.11
CA GLU A 217 -12.35 -9.47 -8.77
C GLU A 217 -11.62 -10.84 -8.77
N TYR A 218 -12.24 -11.87 -8.18
CA TYR A 218 -11.72 -13.24 -8.19
C TYR A 218 -11.55 -13.78 -9.62
N ARG A 219 -12.55 -13.57 -10.49
CA ARG A 219 -12.49 -13.99 -11.91
C ARG A 219 -11.33 -13.31 -12.65
N VAL A 220 -11.16 -12.01 -12.45
CA VAL A 220 -10.07 -11.23 -13.07
C VAL A 220 -8.71 -11.73 -12.59
N LEU A 221 -8.52 -11.88 -11.27
CA LEU A 221 -7.28 -12.39 -10.69
C LEU A 221 -6.93 -13.78 -11.23
N LYS A 222 -7.91 -14.69 -11.28
CA LYS A 222 -7.71 -16.04 -11.82
C LYS A 222 -7.27 -16.01 -13.28
N ALA A 223 -7.98 -15.27 -14.13
CA ALA A 223 -7.68 -15.17 -15.56
C ALA A 223 -6.31 -14.54 -15.82
N LEU A 224 -5.92 -13.53 -15.04
CA LEU A 224 -4.61 -12.88 -15.16
C LEU A 224 -3.46 -13.78 -14.70
N SER A 225 -3.67 -14.54 -13.62
CA SER A 225 -2.71 -15.55 -13.16
C SER A 225 -2.48 -16.61 -14.23
N GLU A 226 -3.55 -17.14 -14.84
CA GLU A 226 -3.48 -18.09 -15.96
C GLU A 226 -2.81 -17.50 -17.21
N ALA A 227 -2.92 -16.18 -17.43
CA ALA A 227 -2.26 -15.46 -18.50
C ALA A 227 -0.79 -15.08 -18.20
N GLY A 228 -0.26 -15.45 -17.02
CA GLY A 228 1.14 -15.21 -16.63
C GLY A 228 1.42 -13.80 -16.09
N VAL A 229 0.39 -13.02 -15.76
CA VAL A 229 0.58 -11.73 -15.06
C VAL A 229 0.86 -12.01 -13.58
N PRO A 230 1.85 -11.33 -12.96
CA PRO A 230 2.14 -11.51 -11.54
C PRO A 230 1.00 -10.95 -10.69
N VAL A 231 0.08 -11.81 -10.26
CA VAL A 231 -1.02 -11.52 -9.34
C VAL A 231 -1.06 -12.60 -8.26
N PRO A 232 -1.64 -12.35 -7.08
CA PRO A 232 -1.78 -13.38 -6.06
C PRO A 232 -2.60 -14.56 -6.57
N THR A 233 -2.13 -15.78 -6.32
CA THR A 233 -2.85 -17.00 -6.66
C THR A 233 -4.15 -17.05 -5.87
N VAL A 234 -5.29 -16.99 -6.55
CA VAL A 234 -6.60 -17.14 -5.92
C VAL A 234 -6.94 -18.62 -5.75
N LEU A 235 -7.36 -19.00 -4.54
CA LEU A 235 -7.60 -20.40 -4.17
C LEU A 235 -9.08 -20.76 -4.27
N ALA A 236 -9.94 -19.98 -3.62
CA ALA A 236 -11.37 -20.28 -3.54
C ALA A 236 -12.21 -19.01 -3.42
N LEU A 237 -13.40 -19.05 -4.02
CA LEU A 237 -14.46 -18.05 -3.87
C LEU A 237 -15.61 -18.66 -3.08
N CYS A 238 -16.10 -17.98 -2.06
CA CYS A 238 -17.28 -18.33 -1.31
C CYS A 238 -18.34 -17.25 -1.47
N GLU A 239 -19.41 -17.56 -2.20
CA GLU A 239 -20.56 -16.66 -2.35
C GLU A 239 -21.65 -16.91 -1.29
N ASP A 240 -21.54 -18.02 -0.55
CA ASP A 240 -22.49 -18.37 0.52
C ASP A 240 -22.30 -17.49 1.76
N LYS A 241 -23.22 -16.54 1.91
CA LYS A 241 -23.31 -15.61 3.05
C LYS A 241 -23.52 -16.34 4.38
N SER A 242 -23.99 -17.58 4.40
CA SER A 242 -24.17 -18.34 5.65
C SER A 242 -22.84 -18.61 6.37
N THR A 243 -21.74 -18.68 5.62
CA THR A 243 -20.41 -18.99 6.16
C THR A 243 -19.89 -17.84 7.02
N LEU A 244 -19.62 -16.67 6.43
CA LEU A 244 -19.01 -15.52 7.12
C LEU A 244 -19.85 -14.23 7.05
N GLY A 245 -21.15 -14.31 6.74
CA GLY A 245 -22.07 -13.17 6.64
C GLY A 245 -21.99 -12.37 5.34
N THR A 246 -20.87 -12.41 4.62
CA THR A 246 -20.67 -11.77 3.31
C THR A 246 -19.86 -12.69 2.39
N PRO A 247 -19.99 -12.56 1.07
CA PRO A 247 -19.10 -13.21 0.12
C PRO A 247 -17.65 -12.82 0.39
N PHE A 248 -16.75 -13.77 0.12
CA PHE A 248 -15.31 -13.59 0.30
C PHE A 248 -14.54 -14.51 -0.63
N TYR A 249 -13.27 -14.20 -0.88
CA TYR A 249 -12.35 -15.11 -1.55
C TYR A 249 -11.06 -15.26 -0.74
N LEU A 250 -10.37 -16.38 -0.98
CA LEU A 250 -9.06 -16.70 -0.44
C LEU A 250 -8.01 -16.64 -1.55
N MET A 251 -6.84 -16.11 -1.20
CA MET A 251 -5.65 -16.12 -2.04
C MET A 251 -4.40 -16.43 -1.22
N GLU A 252 -3.33 -16.82 -1.89
CA GLU A 252 -2.02 -17.02 -1.25
C GLU A 252 -1.45 -15.70 -0.74
N HIS A 253 -0.77 -15.75 0.40
CA HIS A 253 0.00 -14.61 0.89
C HIS A 253 1.30 -14.45 0.09
N CYS A 254 1.45 -13.33 -0.61
CA CYS A 254 2.67 -12.98 -1.31
C CYS A 254 3.62 -12.21 -0.36
N ALA A 255 4.69 -12.87 0.10
CA ALA A 255 5.69 -12.24 0.97
C ALA A 255 6.61 -11.31 0.17
N GLY A 256 6.53 -10.00 0.42
CA GLY A 256 7.36 -9.00 -0.25
C GLY A 256 7.19 -7.61 0.34
N CYS A 257 7.75 -6.61 -0.35
CA CYS A 257 7.79 -5.22 0.09
C CYS A 257 6.79 -4.36 -0.69
N VAL A 258 6.08 -3.47 0.01
CA VAL A 258 5.18 -2.48 -0.61
C VAL A 258 5.73 -1.08 -0.34
N TYR A 259 5.94 -0.31 -1.40
CA TYR A 259 6.45 1.07 -1.31
C TYR A 259 5.31 2.07 -1.45
N ARG A 260 5.07 2.86 -0.40
CA ARG A 260 4.09 3.97 -0.45
C ARG A 260 4.69 5.28 -0.94
N ASP A 261 5.96 5.51 -0.62
CA ASP A 261 6.68 6.68 -1.09
C ASP A 261 7.27 6.38 -2.47
N VAL A 262 6.75 7.07 -3.48
CA VAL A 262 7.17 6.95 -4.87
C VAL A 262 8.60 7.45 -5.11
N SER A 263 9.19 8.21 -4.17
CA SER A 263 10.59 8.63 -4.23
C SER A 263 11.59 7.55 -3.80
N LEU A 264 11.11 6.46 -3.16
CA LEU A 264 11.88 5.29 -2.75
C LEU A 264 13.16 5.68 -1.97
N PRO A 265 13.05 6.44 -0.86
CA PRO A 265 14.19 7.10 -0.22
C PRO A 265 15.27 6.14 0.28
N THR A 266 14.89 4.92 0.67
CA THR A 266 15.79 3.89 1.22
C THR A 266 16.64 3.17 0.16
N LEU A 267 16.33 3.36 -1.13
CA LEU A 267 16.99 2.64 -2.22
C LEU A 267 18.04 3.49 -2.93
N GLN A 268 19.05 2.84 -3.50
CA GLN A 268 20.06 3.51 -4.33
C GLN A 268 19.50 3.88 -5.71
N PRO A 269 20.03 4.93 -6.39
CA PRO A 269 19.49 5.39 -7.67
C PRO A 269 19.33 4.31 -8.75
N GLY A 270 20.30 3.40 -8.88
CA GLY A 270 20.21 2.28 -9.82
C GLY A 270 19.08 1.29 -9.51
N GLN A 271 18.82 1.04 -8.22
CA GLN A 271 17.70 0.18 -7.78
C GLN A 271 16.35 0.85 -8.05
N ARG A 272 16.25 2.18 -7.85
CA ARG A 272 15.02 2.93 -8.17
C ARG A 272 14.69 2.80 -9.65
N ARG A 273 15.66 3.04 -10.55
CA ARG A 273 15.45 2.89 -12.00
C ARG A 273 14.98 1.49 -12.38
N ALA A 274 15.58 0.45 -11.79
CA ALA A 274 15.21 -0.93 -12.05
C ALA A 274 13.78 -1.27 -11.58
N LEU A 275 13.35 -0.76 -10.42
CA LEU A 275 11.98 -0.96 -9.94
C LEU A 275 10.94 -0.27 -10.82
N TYR A 276 11.21 0.96 -11.28
CA TYR A 276 10.33 1.64 -12.23
C TYR A 276 10.27 0.89 -13.57
N ALA A 277 11.38 0.32 -14.05
CA ALA A 277 11.35 -0.54 -15.24
C ALA A 277 10.50 -1.80 -15.02
N ALA A 278 10.64 -2.49 -13.87
CA ALA A 278 9.83 -3.65 -13.53
C ALA A 278 8.33 -3.32 -13.42
N MET A 279 8.00 -2.17 -12.84
CA MET A 279 6.62 -1.66 -12.78
C MET A 279 6.04 -1.46 -14.20
N SER A 280 6.80 -0.85 -15.10
CA SER A 280 6.41 -0.64 -16.50
C SER A 280 6.21 -1.97 -17.25
N GLN A 281 7.12 -2.92 -17.04
CA GLN A 281 7.03 -4.26 -17.61
C GLN A 281 5.73 -4.95 -17.18
N VAL A 282 5.39 -4.95 -15.89
CA VAL A 282 4.15 -5.59 -15.42
C VAL A 282 2.90 -4.89 -15.97
N LEU A 283 2.90 -3.56 -16.06
CA LEU A 283 1.80 -2.83 -16.70
C LEU A 283 1.61 -3.27 -18.16
N SER A 284 2.70 -3.45 -18.90
CA SER A 284 2.65 -3.97 -20.27
C SER A 284 2.14 -5.41 -20.35
N MET A 285 2.48 -6.26 -19.38
CA MET A 285 1.97 -7.64 -19.30
C MET A 285 0.45 -7.65 -19.12
N ILE A 286 -0.09 -6.82 -18.23
CA ILE A 286 -1.54 -6.66 -18.03
C ILE A 286 -2.22 -6.26 -19.34
N HIS A 287 -1.67 -5.24 -20.01
CA HIS A 287 -2.24 -4.70 -21.24
C HIS A 287 -2.05 -5.61 -22.47
N SER A 288 -1.16 -6.59 -22.40
CA SER A 288 -0.92 -7.58 -23.45
C SER A 288 -1.91 -8.75 -23.39
N VAL A 289 -2.61 -8.95 -22.26
CA VAL A 289 -3.63 -9.99 -22.13
C VAL A 289 -4.73 -9.77 -23.18
N ASP A 290 -5.11 -10.85 -23.86
CA ASP A 290 -6.27 -10.87 -24.76
C ASP A 290 -7.53 -11.16 -23.92
N PRO A 291 -8.47 -10.20 -23.82
CA PRO A 291 -9.71 -10.39 -23.06
C PRO A 291 -10.53 -11.58 -23.54
N ARG A 292 -10.46 -11.95 -24.83
CA ARG A 292 -11.19 -13.09 -25.39
C ARG A 292 -10.61 -14.40 -24.90
N ALA A 293 -9.30 -14.56 -25.05
CA ALA A 293 -8.58 -15.75 -24.60
C ALA A 293 -8.72 -15.93 -23.07
N ALA A 294 -8.71 -14.83 -22.32
CA ALA A 294 -8.90 -14.81 -20.87
C ALA A 294 -10.38 -14.97 -20.43
N LYS A 295 -11.34 -15.03 -21.36
CA LYS A 295 -12.79 -15.11 -21.08
C LYS A 295 -13.29 -13.97 -20.19
N LEU A 296 -12.81 -12.75 -20.45
CA LEU A 296 -13.13 -11.52 -19.72
C LEU A 296 -13.96 -10.53 -20.55
N GLU A 297 -14.50 -10.94 -21.70
CA GLU A 297 -15.28 -10.06 -22.61
C GLU A 297 -16.54 -9.48 -21.95
N ASP A 298 -17.07 -10.16 -20.92
CA ASP A 298 -18.25 -9.77 -20.15
C ASP A 298 -17.97 -8.68 -19.09
N LEU A 299 -16.71 -8.31 -18.86
CA LEU A 299 -16.34 -7.26 -17.90
C LEU A 299 -16.92 -5.87 -18.23
N ARG A 300 -17.42 -5.67 -19.45
CA ARG A 300 -18.13 -4.44 -19.83
C ARG A 300 -19.13 -4.67 -20.94
N GLU A 301 -20.11 -3.76 -21.01
CA GLU A 301 -20.91 -3.59 -22.22
C GLU A 301 -20.07 -2.97 -23.35
N HIS A 302 -20.31 -3.44 -24.57
CA HIS A 302 -19.58 -3.03 -25.78
C HIS A 302 -19.73 -1.52 -26.03
N GLY A 303 -18.63 -0.80 -26.32
CA GLY A 303 -18.67 0.65 -26.63
C GLY A 303 -17.36 1.41 -26.40
N ASN A 304 -17.41 2.74 -26.53
CA ASN A 304 -16.27 3.64 -26.32
C ASN A 304 -15.98 3.85 -24.83
N TYR A 305 -14.88 3.27 -24.33
CA TYR A 305 -14.51 3.29 -22.90
C TYR A 305 -14.35 4.70 -22.36
N ILE A 306 -13.55 5.53 -23.05
CA ILE A 306 -13.25 6.89 -22.60
C ILE A 306 -14.52 7.73 -22.51
N GLN A 307 -15.41 7.63 -23.50
CA GLN A 307 -16.66 8.37 -23.51
C GLN A 307 -17.55 8.00 -22.31
N GLN A 308 -17.77 6.70 -22.09
CA GLN A 308 -18.57 6.20 -20.97
C GLN A 308 -17.99 6.66 -19.61
N GLN A 309 -16.66 6.64 -19.48
CA GLN A 309 -16.01 7.13 -18.27
C GLN A 309 -16.21 8.65 -18.09
N VAL A 310 -16.01 9.45 -19.15
CA VAL A 310 -16.20 10.90 -19.06
C VAL A 310 -17.63 11.23 -18.63
N GLU A 311 -18.64 10.62 -19.25
CA GLU A 311 -20.05 10.80 -18.87
C GLU A 311 -20.33 10.40 -17.42
N ALA A 312 -19.83 9.22 -16.99
CA ALA A 312 -20.02 8.72 -15.63
C ALA A 312 -19.37 9.63 -14.57
N TRP A 313 -18.12 10.05 -14.80
CA TRP A 313 -17.39 10.92 -13.89
C TRP A 313 -17.95 12.34 -13.88
N THR A 314 -18.43 12.87 -15.00
CA THR A 314 -19.19 14.13 -15.02
C THR A 314 -20.43 14.03 -14.15
N LYS A 315 -21.23 12.96 -14.31
CA LYS A 315 -22.44 12.75 -13.49
C LYS A 315 -22.11 12.65 -12.00
N GLN A 316 -21.04 11.92 -11.64
CA GLN A 316 -20.59 11.78 -10.27
C GLN A 316 -20.11 13.12 -9.69
N TYR A 317 -19.32 13.89 -10.44
CA TYR A 317 -18.86 15.21 -10.04
C TYR A 317 -20.05 16.14 -9.76
N ARG A 318 -21.04 16.21 -10.65
CA ARG A 318 -22.25 17.01 -10.46
C ARG A 318 -23.05 16.61 -9.22
N ALA A 319 -23.18 15.31 -8.97
CA ALA A 319 -23.87 14.82 -7.78
C ALA A 319 -23.12 15.18 -6.49
N MET A 320 -21.79 15.27 -6.56
CA MET A 320 -20.91 15.55 -5.41
C MET A 320 -20.39 16.99 -5.37
N GLU A 321 -20.96 17.90 -6.17
CA GLU A 321 -20.50 19.27 -6.26
C GLU A 321 -20.71 20.00 -4.91
N THR A 322 -19.65 20.63 -4.41
CA THR A 322 -19.66 21.46 -3.19
C THR A 322 -19.48 22.95 -3.50
N ARG A 323 -18.71 23.26 -4.54
CA ARG A 323 -18.50 24.58 -5.14
C ARG A 323 -18.17 24.43 -6.63
N VAL A 324 -18.38 25.51 -7.38
CA VAL A 324 -18.02 25.56 -8.80
C VAL A 324 -16.50 25.68 -8.94
N ILE A 325 -15.89 24.76 -9.68
CA ILE A 325 -14.46 24.78 -10.03
C ILE A 325 -14.35 25.14 -11.53
N PRO A 326 -13.89 26.35 -11.91
CA PRO A 326 -13.88 26.80 -13.30
C PRO A 326 -13.13 25.87 -14.26
N ALA A 327 -12.04 25.24 -13.83
CA ALA A 327 -11.32 24.26 -14.63
C ALA A 327 -12.13 22.99 -14.91
N MET A 328 -12.88 22.48 -13.94
CA MET A 328 -13.77 21.34 -14.15
C MET A 328 -14.88 21.66 -15.15
N GLU A 329 -15.48 22.86 -15.08
CA GLU A 329 -16.49 23.29 -16.05
C GLU A 329 -15.95 23.27 -17.49
N ARG A 330 -14.73 23.78 -17.68
CA ARG A 330 -14.05 23.76 -18.98
C ARG A 330 -13.74 22.34 -19.44
N LEU A 331 -13.26 21.47 -18.54
CA LEU A 331 -12.97 20.06 -18.85
C LEU A 331 -14.22 19.27 -19.24
N ILE A 332 -15.33 19.48 -18.54
CA ILE A 332 -16.63 18.83 -18.84
C ILE A 332 -17.10 19.19 -20.25
N GLN A 333 -16.82 20.40 -20.72
CA GLN A 333 -17.15 20.81 -22.10
C GLN A 333 -16.11 20.34 -23.12
N TRP A 334 -14.82 20.32 -22.76
CA TRP A 334 -13.72 20.04 -23.67
C TRP A 334 -13.53 18.54 -23.96
N LEU A 335 -13.59 17.69 -22.94
CA LEU A 335 -13.33 16.24 -23.08
C LEU A 335 -14.22 15.57 -24.13
N PRO A 336 -15.54 15.82 -24.18
CA PRO A 336 -16.41 15.23 -25.20
C PRO A 336 -16.08 15.60 -26.65
N LEU A 337 -15.36 16.71 -26.86
CA LEU A 337 -15.02 17.22 -28.18
C LEU A 337 -13.66 16.72 -28.69
N HIS A 338 -12.87 16.04 -27.85
CA HIS A 338 -11.48 15.70 -28.13
C HIS A 338 -11.18 14.20 -27.90
N PHE A 339 -12.19 13.34 -27.98
CA PHE A 339 -11.98 11.91 -27.79
C PHE A 339 -10.97 11.33 -28.81
N PRO A 340 -10.13 10.36 -28.38
CA PRO A 340 -9.26 9.62 -29.30
C PRO A 340 -10.07 8.95 -30.41
N GLU A 341 -9.60 9.05 -31.66
CA GLU A 341 -10.26 8.44 -32.83
C GLU A 341 -10.25 6.90 -32.76
N SER A 342 -9.18 6.31 -32.22
CA SER A 342 -9.03 4.87 -32.04
C SER A 342 -8.79 4.53 -30.58
N GLN A 343 -9.54 3.54 -30.07
CA GLN A 343 -9.35 2.99 -28.73
C GLN A 343 -9.11 1.49 -28.83
N LYS A 344 -8.08 1.00 -28.14
CA LYS A 344 -7.89 -0.45 -27.96
C LYS A 344 -8.75 -0.91 -26.78
N THR A 345 -9.22 -2.16 -26.82
CA THR A 345 -9.92 -2.78 -25.69
C THR A 345 -9.01 -3.83 -25.07
N ARG A 346 -8.38 -3.49 -23.95
CA ARG A 346 -7.51 -4.37 -23.16
C ARG A 346 -7.99 -4.39 -21.71
N VAL A 347 -7.50 -5.35 -20.93
CA VAL A 347 -7.71 -5.31 -19.48
C VAL A 347 -7.00 -4.06 -18.95
N VAL A 348 -7.72 -3.23 -18.21
CA VAL A 348 -7.16 -2.08 -17.49
C VAL A 348 -7.32 -2.31 -16.00
N HIS A 349 -6.28 -2.02 -15.23
CA HIS A 349 -6.32 -2.14 -13.77
C HIS A 349 -7.20 -1.03 -13.17
N GLY A 350 -7.09 0.19 -13.72
CA GLY A 350 -7.92 1.36 -13.37
C GLY A 350 -7.41 2.16 -12.18
N ASP A 351 -6.46 1.59 -11.42
CA ASP A 351 -5.79 2.21 -10.28
C ASP A 351 -4.32 1.74 -10.11
N PHE A 352 -3.58 1.61 -11.22
CA PHE A 352 -2.24 1.01 -11.21
C PHE A 352 -1.19 1.97 -10.64
N ARG A 353 -0.67 1.66 -9.45
CA ARG A 353 0.21 2.56 -8.68
C ARG A 353 1.26 1.75 -7.91
N MET A 354 2.34 2.43 -7.51
CA MET A 354 3.45 1.82 -6.77
C MET A 354 3.01 1.12 -5.46
N ASP A 355 2.04 1.71 -4.75
CA ASP A 355 1.51 1.19 -3.48
C ASP A 355 0.57 -0.01 -3.65
N ASN A 356 0.22 -0.36 -4.89
CA ASN A 356 -0.53 -1.55 -5.26
C ASN A 356 0.38 -2.69 -5.75
N LEU A 357 1.70 -2.55 -5.67
CA LEU A 357 2.67 -3.55 -6.11
C LEU A 357 3.41 -4.16 -4.93
N ILE A 358 3.50 -5.48 -4.92
CA ILE A 358 4.38 -6.23 -4.03
C ILE A 358 5.67 -6.52 -4.79
N PHE A 359 6.78 -6.01 -4.29
CA PHE A 359 8.11 -6.24 -4.85
C PHE A 359 8.84 -7.34 -4.09
N HIS A 360 9.74 -8.04 -4.80
CA HIS A 360 10.69 -8.94 -4.17
C HIS A 360 11.64 -8.14 -3.26
N PRO A 361 11.96 -8.60 -2.03
CA PRO A 361 12.82 -7.87 -1.10
C PRO A 361 14.20 -7.52 -1.67
N ASP A 362 14.83 -8.47 -2.36
CA ASP A 362 16.21 -8.32 -2.84
C ASP A 362 16.36 -8.09 -4.35
N ARG A 363 15.27 -8.17 -5.12
CA ARG A 363 15.30 -8.18 -6.60
C ARG A 363 14.34 -7.13 -7.14
N PRO A 364 14.68 -6.43 -8.24
CA PRO A 364 13.78 -5.46 -8.87
C PRO A 364 12.70 -6.18 -9.69
N GLU A 365 11.86 -6.95 -9.00
CA GLU A 365 10.83 -7.80 -9.58
C GLU A 365 9.52 -7.57 -8.84
N VAL A 366 8.42 -7.43 -9.57
CA VAL A 366 7.07 -7.34 -9.01
C VAL A 366 6.54 -8.77 -8.86
N LEU A 367 6.30 -9.18 -7.62
CA LEU A 367 5.73 -10.48 -7.28
C LEU A 367 4.22 -10.54 -7.49
N ALA A 368 3.52 -9.43 -7.20
CA ALA A 368 2.06 -9.38 -7.31
C ALA A 368 1.53 -7.96 -7.49
N VAL A 369 0.51 -7.83 -8.33
CA VAL A 369 -0.32 -6.62 -8.47
C VAL A 369 -1.60 -6.79 -7.63
N LEU A 370 -1.84 -5.85 -6.74
CA LEU A 370 -3.03 -5.75 -5.89
C LEU A 370 -3.98 -4.67 -6.42
N GLY A 371 -5.22 -4.59 -5.89
CA GLY A 371 -6.08 -3.42 -6.11
C GLY A 371 -7.10 -3.53 -7.25
N TRP A 372 -7.41 -4.73 -7.72
CA TRP A 372 -8.25 -5.02 -8.90
C TRP A 372 -9.75 -4.65 -8.82
N LYS A 373 -10.19 -3.95 -7.76
CA LYS A 373 -11.61 -3.56 -7.56
C LYS A 373 -12.17 -2.67 -8.69
N HIS A 374 -11.30 -1.90 -9.33
CA HIS A 374 -11.64 -0.95 -10.40
C HIS A 374 -11.33 -1.49 -11.80
N SER A 375 -10.92 -2.76 -11.89
CA SER A 375 -10.55 -3.36 -13.17
C SER A 375 -11.75 -3.50 -14.11
N THR A 376 -11.48 -3.29 -15.39
CA THR A 376 -12.47 -3.38 -16.47
C THR A 376 -11.75 -3.57 -17.81
N LEU A 377 -12.48 -3.57 -18.93
CA LEU A 377 -11.86 -3.46 -20.25
C LEU A 377 -11.88 -2.01 -20.72
N GLY A 378 -10.77 -1.51 -21.24
CA GLY A 378 -10.64 -0.13 -21.65
C GLY A 378 -9.41 0.13 -22.47
N ASP A 379 -9.14 1.42 -22.68
CA ASP A 379 -7.95 1.86 -23.38
C ASP A 379 -6.73 1.78 -22.44
N PRO A 380 -5.70 0.96 -22.74
CA PRO A 380 -4.53 0.80 -21.88
C PRO A 380 -3.75 2.10 -21.65
N ILE A 381 -3.82 3.06 -22.57
CA ILE A 381 -3.14 4.35 -22.43
C ILE A 381 -3.74 5.16 -21.27
N SER A 382 -5.02 4.97 -20.96
CA SER A 382 -5.65 5.61 -19.80
C SER A 382 -5.05 5.14 -18.48
N ASP A 383 -4.64 3.88 -18.39
CA ASP A 383 -4.04 3.32 -17.18
C ASP A 383 -2.58 3.77 -17.01
N LEU A 384 -1.83 3.84 -18.12
CA LEU A 384 -0.51 4.46 -18.15
C LEU A 384 -0.57 5.93 -17.71
N ALA A 385 -1.54 6.71 -18.22
CA ALA A 385 -1.72 8.09 -17.82
C ALA A 385 -2.05 8.23 -16.33
N ASN A 386 -2.90 7.35 -15.77
CA ASN A 386 -3.16 7.33 -14.33
C ASN A 386 -1.88 7.06 -13.53
N ASN A 387 -1.06 6.10 -13.97
CA ASN A 387 0.20 5.77 -13.32
C ASN A 387 1.19 6.96 -13.35
N CYS A 388 1.24 7.70 -14.47
CA CYS A 388 2.10 8.88 -14.62
C CYS A 388 1.64 10.10 -13.81
N MET A 389 0.45 10.11 -13.20
CA MET A 389 -0.03 11.26 -12.41
C MET A 389 0.92 11.61 -11.26
N ALA A 390 1.59 10.61 -10.67
CA ALA A 390 2.53 10.81 -9.56
C ALA A 390 3.65 11.81 -9.91
N TYR A 391 4.10 11.87 -11.17
CA TYR A 391 5.16 12.80 -11.59
C TYR A 391 4.77 14.28 -11.50
N PHE A 392 3.47 14.59 -11.57
CA PHE A 392 2.98 15.96 -11.61
C PHE A 392 2.31 16.41 -10.31
N LEU A 393 2.19 15.52 -9.32
CA LEU A 393 1.63 15.83 -8.01
C LEU A 393 2.72 16.18 -6.99
N PRO A 394 2.43 17.05 -5.99
CA PRO A 394 3.38 17.37 -4.94
C PRO A 394 3.76 16.14 -4.07
N PRO A 395 4.99 16.07 -3.52
CA PRO A 395 5.41 14.96 -2.66
C PRO A 395 4.52 14.72 -1.44
N HIS A 396 4.02 15.78 -0.83
CA HIS A 396 3.18 15.71 0.36
C HIS A 396 1.67 15.78 0.06
N PHE A 397 1.25 15.55 -1.18
CA PHE A 397 -0.16 15.56 -1.53
C PHE A 397 -0.90 14.41 -0.82
N ASN A 398 -2.05 14.71 -0.21
CA ASN A 398 -2.71 13.83 0.75
C ASN A 398 -3.29 12.56 0.11
N ALA A 399 -3.84 12.67 -1.10
CA ALA A 399 -4.46 11.54 -1.80
C ALA A 399 -3.47 10.65 -2.53
N LEU A 400 -2.38 11.22 -3.07
CA LEU A 400 -1.33 10.49 -3.78
C LEU A 400 0.01 11.20 -3.59
N ARG A 401 1.00 10.50 -3.01
CA ARG A 401 2.38 11.01 -2.94
C ARG A 401 2.92 11.17 -4.36
N GLY A 402 3.43 12.36 -4.68
CA GLY A 402 3.97 12.66 -6.00
C GLY A 402 5.47 12.97 -6.04
N LEU A 403 5.96 13.37 -7.20
CA LEU A 403 7.37 13.65 -7.48
C LEU A 403 7.58 15.06 -8.07
N ARG A 404 6.55 15.92 -8.07
CA ARG A 404 6.66 17.25 -8.65
C ARG A 404 7.76 18.05 -7.95
N LYS A 405 8.67 18.61 -8.75
CA LYS A 405 9.87 19.37 -8.31
C LYS A 405 10.93 18.52 -7.59
N CYS A 406 10.82 17.19 -7.55
CA CYS A 406 11.94 16.34 -7.17
C CYS A 406 13.00 16.33 -8.28
N ASP A 407 14.27 16.25 -7.90
CA ASP A 407 15.36 16.03 -8.85
C ASP A 407 15.39 14.54 -9.23
N LEU A 408 14.63 14.17 -10.26
CA LEU A 408 14.50 12.79 -10.72
C LEU A 408 15.85 12.21 -11.17
N GLY A 409 16.74 13.04 -11.71
CA GLY A 409 18.06 12.63 -12.19
C GLY A 409 18.96 12.17 -11.05
N SER A 410 19.10 12.97 -9.99
CA SER A 410 19.88 12.56 -8.81
C SER A 410 19.23 11.41 -8.04
N LEU A 411 17.91 11.30 -8.08
CA LEU A 411 17.20 10.17 -7.51
C LEU A 411 17.35 8.89 -8.35
N GLY A 412 17.73 8.97 -9.63
CA GLY A 412 17.73 7.80 -10.53
C GLY A 412 16.33 7.31 -10.89
N ILE A 413 15.32 8.17 -10.78
CA ILE A 413 13.94 7.88 -11.17
C ILE A 413 13.76 8.35 -12.63
N PRO A 414 13.19 7.54 -13.54
CA PRO A 414 12.94 8.00 -14.90
C PRO A 414 11.95 9.17 -14.93
N THR A 415 12.04 10.04 -15.93
CA THR A 415 10.98 11.04 -16.15
C THR A 415 9.68 10.37 -16.60
N ALA A 416 8.55 11.10 -16.56
CA ALA A 416 7.29 10.59 -17.08
C ALA A 416 7.41 10.16 -18.56
N GLU A 417 8.17 10.90 -19.34
CA GLU A 417 8.45 10.60 -20.75
C GLU A 417 9.33 9.36 -20.90
N GLU A 418 10.44 9.25 -20.15
CA GLU A 418 11.30 8.05 -20.17
C GLU A 418 10.53 6.79 -19.74
N TYR A 419 9.73 6.90 -18.68
CA TYR A 419 8.92 5.79 -18.19
C TYR A 419 7.88 5.35 -19.22
N SER A 420 7.22 6.31 -19.87
CA SER A 420 6.25 6.01 -20.92
C SER A 420 6.92 5.38 -22.15
N GLN A 421 8.12 5.82 -22.52
CA GLN A 421 8.92 5.19 -23.58
C GLN A 421 9.28 3.73 -23.28
N ILE A 422 9.66 3.43 -22.03
CA ILE A 422 9.91 2.04 -21.60
C ILE A 422 8.64 1.21 -21.80
N TYR A 423 7.48 1.73 -21.39
CA TYR A 423 6.20 1.04 -21.56
C TYR A 423 5.85 0.81 -23.04
N TRP A 424 6.00 1.83 -23.89
CA TRP A 424 5.69 1.72 -25.32
C TRP A 424 6.61 0.72 -26.03
N ALA A 425 7.89 0.69 -25.64
CA ALA A 425 8.85 -0.29 -26.13
C ALA A 425 8.45 -1.73 -25.77
N HIS A 426 8.01 -1.98 -24.53
CA HIS A 426 7.50 -3.30 -24.13
C HIS A 426 6.24 -3.72 -24.91
N MET A 427 5.35 -2.77 -25.17
CA MET A 427 4.13 -3.02 -25.93
C MET A 427 4.34 -3.11 -27.46
N GLY A 428 5.52 -2.74 -27.96
CA GLY A 428 5.80 -2.66 -29.39
C GLY A 428 4.92 -1.65 -30.12
N VAL A 429 4.56 -0.53 -29.47
CA VAL A 429 3.71 0.52 -30.04
C VAL A 429 4.43 1.86 -30.04
N GLU A 430 4.01 2.76 -30.92
CA GLU A 430 4.49 4.14 -30.91
C GLU A 430 3.73 4.99 -29.89
N SER A 431 4.32 6.13 -29.52
CA SER A 431 3.69 7.10 -28.62
C SER A 431 2.36 7.59 -29.22
N PRO A 432 1.26 7.62 -28.45
CA PRO A 432 0.02 8.21 -28.91
C PRO A 432 0.19 9.72 -29.12
N GLU A 433 -0.29 10.25 -30.23
CA GLU A 433 -0.15 11.69 -30.50
C GLU A 433 -0.93 12.56 -29.50
N ASN A 434 -2.05 12.04 -29.00
CA ASN A 434 -2.96 12.69 -28.06
C ASN A 434 -2.65 12.37 -26.60
N TRP A 435 -1.37 12.14 -26.26
CA TRP A 435 -0.95 11.81 -24.90
C TRP A 435 -1.46 12.79 -23.83
N ASN A 436 -1.48 14.10 -24.14
CA ASN A 436 -1.97 15.11 -23.20
C ASN A 436 -3.48 14.99 -22.92
N PHE A 437 -4.27 14.48 -23.88
CA PHE A 437 -5.69 14.19 -23.63
C PHE A 437 -5.83 13.14 -22.50
N TYR A 438 -5.04 12.07 -22.54
CA TYR A 438 -5.11 11.02 -21.52
C TYR A 438 -4.67 11.51 -20.14
N LEU A 439 -3.65 12.38 -20.07
CA LEU A 439 -3.26 13.03 -18.81
C LEU A 439 -4.36 13.98 -18.29
N ALA A 440 -4.97 14.79 -19.16
CA ALA A 440 -6.09 15.65 -18.79
C ALA A 440 -7.27 14.83 -18.26
N PHE A 441 -7.59 13.71 -18.91
CA PHE A 441 -8.62 12.77 -18.50
C PHE A 441 -8.31 12.10 -17.15
N ALA A 442 -7.07 11.67 -16.92
CA ALA A 442 -6.63 11.08 -15.66
C ALA A 442 -6.80 12.06 -14.49
N PHE A 443 -6.31 13.30 -14.64
CA PHE A 443 -6.46 14.33 -13.62
C PHE A 443 -7.91 14.78 -13.43
N PHE A 444 -8.73 14.81 -14.49
CA PHE A 444 -10.18 15.05 -14.38
C PHE A 444 -10.87 14.02 -13.47
N ARG A 445 -10.53 12.72 -13.62
CA ARG A 445 -11.05 11.65 -12.75
C ARG A 445 -10.58 11.84 -11.29
N LEU A 446 -9.32 12.21 -11.09
CA LEU A 446 -8.78 12.46 -9.76
C LEU A 446 -9.48 13.66 -9.09
N ALA A 447 -9.66 14.78 -9.79
CA ALA A 447 -10.38 15.95 -9.28
C ALA A 447 -11.82 15.61 -8.87
N ALA A 448 -12.53 14.85 -9.70
CA ALA A 448 -13.88 14.37 -9.37
C ALA A 448 -13.90 13.46 -8.14
N THR A 449 -12.88 12.60 -7.97
CA THR A 449 -12.73 11.73 -6.79
C THR A 449 -12.48 12.55 -5.52
N LEU A 450 -11.57 13.52 -5.56
CA LEU A 450 -11.26 14.41 -4.43
C LEU A 450 -12.47 15.22 -3.98
N GLN A 451 -13.24 15.76 -4.93
CA GLN A 451 -14.49 16.46 -4.64
C GLN A 451 -15.50 15.55 -3.91
N GLY A 452 -15.63 14.29 -4.35
CA GLY A 452 -16.46 13.30 -3.68
C GLY A 452 -16.01 13.01 -2.25
N LEU A 453 -14.72 12.80 -2.04
CA LEU A 453 -14.14 12.59 -0.71
C LEU A 453 -14.40 13.77 0.23
N TYR A 454 -14.19 15.00 -0.25
CA TYR A 454 -14.47 16.20 0.52
C TYR A 454 -15.95 16.34 0.89
N LYS A 455 -16.88 16.03 -0.04
CA LYS A 455 -18.30 16.06 0.28
C LYS A 455 -18.69 15.04 1.36
N HIS A 456 -18.14 13.82 1.29
CA HIS A 456 -18.38 12.79 2.31
C HIS A 456 -17.80 13.18 3.68
N SER A 457 -16.64 13.86 3.70
CA SER A 457 -16.08 14.37 4.96
C SER A 457 -16.97 15.45 5.59
N LEU A 458 -17.62 16.28 4.78
CA LEU A 458 -18.58 17.28 5.28
C LEU A 458 -19.85 16.65 5.86
N THR A 459 -20.33 15.53 5.29
CA THR A 459 -21.55 14.84 5.75
C THR A 459 -21.32 13.87 6.90
N GLY A 460 -20.08 13.76 7.41
CA GLY A 460 -19.73 12.86 8.50
C GLY A 460 -19.70 11.38 8.09
N GLU A 461 -19.82 11.08 6.79
CA GLU A 461 -19.61 9.74 6.25
C GLU A 461 -18.11 9.54 6.07
N ALA A 462 -17.44 8.95 7.06
CA ALA A 462 -16.00 8.76 7.06
C ALA A 462 -15.54 7.81 5.93
N ALA A 463 -15.31 8.36 4.73
CA ALA A 463 -14.48 7.75 3.70
C ALA A 463 -13.02 8.14 3.99
N GLY A 464 -12.13 7.15 4.12
CA GLY A 464 -10.74 7.40 4.51
C GLY A 464 -10.02 8.37 3.56
N GLY A 465 -9.40 9.40 4.14
CA GLY A 465 -8.60 10.42 3.45
C GLY A 465 -9.16 11.83 3.69
N GLU A 466 -8.34 12.73 4.23
CA GLU A 466 -8.67 14.16 4.26
C GLU A 466 -8.39 14.75 2.87
N SER A 467 -9.46 15.18 2.19
CA SER A 467 -9.36 15.99 0.98
C SER A 467 -9.84 17.39 1.29
N SER A 468 -9.17 18.40 0.76
CA SER A 468 -9.63 19.77 0.78
C SER A 468 -10.29 20.14 -0.57
N PRO A 469 -11.14 21.17 -0.61
CA PRO A 469 -11.66 21.68 -1.88
C PRO A 469 -10.55 22.32 -2.73
N GLU A 470 -9.47 22.78 -2.10
CA GLU A 470 -8.25 23.29 -2.76
C GLU A 470 -7.52 22.18 -3.51
N ASP A 471 -7.48 20.95 -2.97
CA ASP A 471 -6.86 19.81 -3.65
C ASP A 471 -7.59 19.46 -4.96
N ALA A 472 -8.93 19.46 -4.93
CA ALA A 472 -9.74 19.21 -6.13
C ALA A 472 -9.56 20.31 -7.19
N GLU A 473 -9.47 21.57 -6.77
CA GLU A 473 -9.23 22.71 -7.66
C GLU A 473 -7.83 22.66 -8.29
N PHE A 474 -6.79 22.42 -7.49
CA PHE A 474 -5.42 22.27 -7.97
C PHE A 474 -5.29 21.17 -9.02
N VAL A 475 -5.89 20.01 -8.79
CA VAL A 475 -5.86 18.89 -9.73
C VAL A 475 -6.67 19.22 -11.01
N ALA A 476 -7.80 19.91 -10.88
CA ALA A 476 -8.59 20.34 -12.03
C ALA A 476 -7.84 21.36 -12.90
N ASP A 477 -7.12 22.31 -12.29
CA ASP A 477 -6.28 23.25 -13.03
C ASP A 477 -5.15 22.53 -13.77
N LEU A 478 -4.50 21.55 -13.13
CA LEU A 478 -3.49 20.72 -13.77
C LEU A 478 -4.06 19.93 -14.96
N ALA A 479 -5.25 19.34 -14.81
CA ALA A 479 -5.96 18.69 -15.92
C ALA A 479 -6.20 19.65 -17.08
N TRP A 480 -6.62 20.89 -16.78
CA TRP A 480 -6.87 21.91 -17.78
C TRP A 480 -5.60 22.41 -18.48
N GLU A 481 -4.45 22.48 -17.79
CA GLU A 481 -3.16 22.77 -18.41
C GLU A 481 -2.80 21.75 -19.50
N PHE A 482 -3.05 20.46 -19.25
CA PHE A 482 -2.85 19.41 -20.27
C PHE A 482 -3.84 19.51 -21.42
N ALA A 483 -5.11 19.82 -21.14
CA ALA A 483 -6.11 20.07 -22.18
C ALA A 483 -5.71 21.25 -23.09
N ILE A 484 -5.15 22.34 -22.53
CA ILE A 484 -4.62 23.47 -23.30
C ILE A 484 -3.47 23.02 -24.20
N LYS A 485 -2.49 22.26 -23.68
CA LYS A 485 -1.36 21.74 -24.47
C LYS A 485 -1.84 20.89 -25.65
N GLU A 486 -2.86 20.06 -25.43
CA GLU A 486 -3.49 19.28 -26.48
C GLU A 486 -4.19 20.16 -27.52
N GLY A 487 -4.92 21.19 -27.08
CA GLY A 487 -5.54 22.17 -27.97
C GLY A 487 -4.52 22.88 -28.88
N PHE A 488 -3.35 23.25 -28.35
CA PHE A 488 -2.27 23.83 -29.17
C PHE A 488 -1.69 22.84 -30.18
N ARG A 489 -1.57 21.54 -29.83
CA ARG A 489 -1.15 20.50 -30.77
C ARG A 489 -2.13 20.40 -31.93
N VAL A 490 -3.44 20.29 -31.64
CA VAL A 490 -4.50 20.20 -32.65
C VAL A 490 -4.56 21.46 -33.51
N PHE A 491 -4.41 22.66 -32.92
CA PHE A 491 -4.34 23.89 -33.68
C PHE A 491 -3.11 23.94 -34.60
N GLY A 492 -1.95 23.50 -34.11
CA GLY A 492 -0.70 23.46 -34.87
C GLY A 492 -0.70 22.46 -36.03
N SER A 493 -1.52 21.40 -35.96
CA SER A 493 -1.67 20.41 -37.03
C SER A 493 -2.69 20.80 -38.10
N LEU A 494 -3.50 21.85 -37.86
CA LEU A 494 -4.42 22.36 -38.89
C LEU A 494 -3.64 22.91 -40.08
N PRO A 495 -4.00 22.56 -41.33
CA PRO A 495 -3.32 23.10 -42.50
C PRO A 495 -3.44 24.62 -42.50
N THR A 496 -2.30 25.30 -42.54
CA THR A 496 -2.25 26.74 -42.75
C THR A 496 -2.87 27.05 -44.10
N LYS A 497 -4.13 27.49 -44.11
CA LYS A 497 -4.72 28.07 -45.31
C LYS A 497 -3.82 29.23 -45.72
N LYS A 498 -3.07 29.08 -46.82
CA LYS A 498 -2.47 30.22 -47.52
C LYS A 498 -3.55 31.30 -47.59
N PRO A 499 -3.30 32.53 -47.13
CA PRO A 499 -4.26 33.58 -47.31
C PRO A 499 -4.53 33.67 -48.82
N LEU A 500 -5.79 33.50 -49.22
CA LEU A 500 -6.22 33.79 -50.58
C LEU A 500 -5.72 35.20 -50.89
N ALA A 501 -4.81 35.31 -51.85
CA ALA A 501 -4.35 36.59 -52.35
C ALA A 501 -5.61 37.34 -52.81
N ARG A 502 -6.05 38.32 -52.01
CA ARG A 502 -7.09 39.25 -52.41
C ARG A 502 -6.49 40.05 -53.58
N GLY A 503 -6.88 39.68 -54.79
CA GLY A 503 -6.67 40.54 -55.95
C GLY A 503 -7.40 41.85 -55.67
N TYR A 504 -6.65 42.93 -55.46
CA TYR A 504 -7.20 44.27 -55.47
C TYR A 504 -7.64 44.56 -56.91
N SER A 505 -8.94 44.47 -57.19
CA SER A 505 -9.51 45.08 -58.39
C SER A 505 -9.75 46.56 -58.09
N THR A 506 -8.91 47.43 -58.61
CA THR A 506 -9.25 48.84 -58.82
C THR A 506 -10.09 48.92 -60.08
N TRP A 507 -11.39 49.15 -59.94
CA TRP A 507 -12.21 49.65 -61.04
C TRP A 507 -12.44 51.14 -60.83
N ALA A 508 -12.09 51.89 -61.87
CA ALA A 508 -12.13 53.34 -62.01
C ALA A 508 -13.55 53.89 -62.12
#